data_AF-A0A1R0Y5H8-F1
#
_entry.id   AF-A0A1R0Y5H8-F1
#
_cell.length_a   1.000
_cell.length_b   1.000
_cell.length_c   1.000
_cell.angle_alpha   90.00
_cell.angle_beta   90.00
_cell.angle_gamma   90.00
#
_symmetry.space_group_name_H-M   'P 1'
#
loop_
_entity.id
_entity.type
_entity.pdbx_description
1 polymer ?
#
loop_
_entity_poly.entity_id
_entity_poly.type
_entity_poly.pdbx_seq_one_letter_code
_entity_poly.pdbx_strand_id
1 'polypeptide(L)'
;MSSKGSVISKIKQQLRTEKTIARNELSSDQRRELSFLVCKHASEWVKTKDIASLMAYVSFRSELDTSALLTQAWKDQRRVLLPRVIPASGAMSVHRVSAWSELEPGAYGIHEPIVSGKDSQEIEVVTLPEVVFVPGLAFDLQGGRLGYGRGYYDRLRATWETEEYAAAKPPVWVGLAYGMQLVPKVPMDEHDAFMDMLITENGIVHCRKGE
;
A
#
# COMPACT_ATOMS: atom_id res chain seq x y z
N MET A 1 -8.97 -13.18 -26.04
CA MET A 1 -7.87 -12.71 -25.17
C MET A 1 -6.59 -12.73 -25.99
N SER A 2 -5.96 -11.57 -26.20
CA SER A 2 -4.76 -11.44 -27.06
C SER A 2 -3.59 -12.27 -26.54
N SER A 3 -2.78 -12.84 -27.44
CA SER A 3 -1.59 -13.64 -27.11
C SER A 3 -0.61 -12.91 -26.17
N LYS A 4 -0.55 -11.58 -26.27
CA LYS A 4 0.26 -10.72 -25.37
C LYS A 4 -0.21 -10.74 -23.92
N GLY A 5 -1.53 -10.68 -23.67
CA GLY A 5 -2.08 -10.72 -22.30
C GLY A 5 -1.83 -12.04 -21.59
N SER A 6 -1.82 -13.15 -22.34
CA SER A 6 -1.48 -14.48 -21.81
C SER A 6 -0.01 -14.57 -21.38
N VAL A 7 0.91 -13.94 -22.11
CA VAL A 7 2.34 -13.93 -21.78
C VAL A 7 2.62 -13.07 -20.55
N ILE A 8 2.06 -11.85 -20.48
CA ILE A 8 2.21 -10.96 -19.31
C ILE A 8 1.70 -11.63 -18.04
N SER A 9 0.54 -12.29 -18.10
CA SER A 9 -0.02 -13.01 -16.94
C SER A 9 0.90 -14.12 -16.45
N LYS A 10 1.56 -14.86 -17.35
CA LYS A 10 2.51 -15.92 -16.96
C LYS A 10 3.76 -15.35 -16.28
N ILE A 11 4.33 -14.27 -16.82
CA ILE A 11 5.50 -13.61 -16.22
C ILE A 11 5.15 -13.04 -14.84
N LYS A 12 3.99 -12.37 -14.70
CA LYS A 12 3.48 -11.90 -13.41
C LYS A 12 3.38 -13.06 -12.41
N GLN A 13 2.83 -14.20 -12.81
CA GLN A 13 2.67 -15.34 -11.92
C GLN A 13 4.01 -15.93 -11.47
N GLN A 14 4.98 -16.07 -12.38
CA GLN A 14 6.33 -16.53 -12.04
C GLN A 14 6.99 -15.59 -11.04
N LEU A 15 6.94 -14.27 -11.30
CA LEU A 15 7.55 -13.28 -10.43
C LEU A 15 6.87 -13.21 -9.06
N ARG A 16 5.55 -13.42 -8.98
CA ARG A 16 4.84 -13.55 -7.69
C ARG A 16 5.37 -14.72 -6.89
N THR A 17 5.56 -15.88 -7.51
CA THR A 17 6.09 -17.07 -6.84
C THR A 17 7.50 -16.79 -6.30
N GLU A 18 8.40 -16.32 -7.16
CA GLU A 18 9.79 -16.01 -6.80
C GLU A 18 9.88 -15.02 -5.63
N LYS A 19 9.16 -13.90 -5.71
CA LYS A 19 9.22 -12.86 -4.68
C LYS A 19 8.50 -13.23 -3.41
N THR A 20 7.47 -14.09 -3.49
CA THR A 20 6.86 -14.66 -2.29
C THR A 20 7.85 -15.54 -1.54
N ILE A 21 8.62 -16.38 -2.25
CA ILE A 21 9.66 -17.24 -1.64
C ILE A 21 10.73 -16.36 -0.99
N ALA A 22 11.34 -15.45 -1.74
CA ALA A 22 12.41 -14.60 -1.23
C ALA A 22 11.97 -13.76 -0.01
N ARG A 23 10.72 -13.27 0.01
CA ARG A 23 10.19 -12.54 1.17
C ARG A 23 9.91 -13.45 2.38
N ASN A 24 9.52 -14.70 2.14
CA ASN A 24 9.31 -15.68 3.21
C ASN A 24 10.63 -16.22 3.80
N GLU A 25 11.73 -16.13 3.06
CA GLU A 25 13.08 -16.47 3.55
C GLU A 25 13.62 -15.45 4.56
N LEU A 26 13.08 -14.23 4.59
CA LEU A 26 13.43 -13.25 5.63
C LEU A 26 12.99 -13.76 7.00
N SER A 27 13.94 -13.89 7.91
CA SER A 27 13.67 -14.25 9.30
C SER A 27 12.75 -13.22 9.96
N SER A 28 12.11 -13.60 11.07
CA SER A 28 11.31 -12.65 11.86
C SER A 28 12.12 -11.43 12.30
N ASP A 29 13.39 -11.62 12.62
CA ASP A 29 14.27 -10.54 13.09
C ASP A 29 14.67 -9.61 11.95
N GLN A 30 15.02 -10.17 10.79
CA GLN A 30 15.28 -9.37 9.59
C GLN A 30 14.05 -8.57 9.19
N ARG A 31 12.86 -9.18 9.16
CA ARG A 31 11.61 -8.47 8.83
C ARG A 31 11.35 -7.32 9.79
N ARG A 32 11.54 -7.54 11.09
CA ARG A 32 11.36 -6.52 12.13
C ARG A 32 12.32 -5.34 11.94
N GLU A 33 13.60 -5.63 11.75
CA GLU A 33 14.64 -4.61 11.57
C GLU A 33 14.44 -3.80 10.30
N LEU A 34 14.25 -4.48 9.17
CA LEU A 34 14.04 -3.83 7.88
C LEU A 34 12.74 -3.02 7.86
N SER A 35 11.65 -3.55 8.43
CA SER A 35 10.37 -2.83 8.54
C SER A 35 10.51 -1.57 9.38
N PHE A 36 11.27 -1.64 10.49
CA PHE A 36 11.55 -0.47 11.32
C PHE A 36 12.28 0.63 10.55
N LEU A 37 13.32 0.27 9.78
CA LEU A 37 14.07 1.23 8.96
C LEU A 37 13.18 1.89 7.89
N VAL A 38 12.37 1.11 7.19
CA VAL A 38 11.44 1.64 6.18
C VAL A 38 10.39 2.55 6.83
N CYS A 39 9.80 2.13 7.95
CA CYS A 39 8.83 2.93 8.70
C CYS A 39 9.44 4.24 9.22
N LYS A 40 10.71 4.19 9.64
CA LYS A 40 11.46 5.39 10.07
C LYS A 40 11.58 6.38 8.91
N HIS A 41 12.04 5.93 7.74
CA HIS A 41 12.14 6.78 6.56
C HIS A 41 10.79 7.34 6.12
N ALA A 42 9.73 6.51 6.14
CA ALA A 42 8.37 6.95 5.82
C ALA A 42 7.87 8.02 6.81
N SER A 43 8.08 7.82 8.11
CA SER A 43 7.66 8.76 9.16
C SER A 43 8.42 10.08 9.08
N GLU A 44 9.74 10.03 8.85
CA GLU A 44 10.58 11.22 8.66
C GLU A 44 10.14 12.02 7.43
N TRP A 45 9.82 11.34 6.33
CA TRP A 45 9.33 11.98 5.11
C TRP A 45 7.95 12.62 5.30
N VAL A 46 7.00 11.89 5.92
CA VAL A 46 5.67 12.42 6.31
C VAL A 46 5.82 13.70 7.13
N LYS A 47 6.69 13.67 8.14
CA LYS A 47 6.96 14.83 8.99
C LYS A 47 7.61 15.99 8.22
N THR A 48 8.61 15.71 7.40
CA THR A 48 9.37 16.74 6.66
C THR A 48 8.52 17.44 5.60
N LYS A 49 7.56 16.73 5.00
CA LYS A 49 6.61 17.29 4.03
C LYS A 49 5.33 17.84 4.66
N ASP A 50 5.24 17.79 5.99
CA ASP A 50 4.07 18.16 6.78
C ASP A 50 2.76 17.54 6.28
N ILE A 51 2.82 16.25 5.93
CA ILE A 51 1.66 15.49 5.49
C ILE A 51 0.72 15.30 6.68
N ALA A 52 -0.51 15.81 6.58
CA ALA A 52 -1.52 15.76 7.61
C ALA A 52 -2.38 14.49 7.57
N SER A 53 -2.52 13.86 6.39
CA SER A 53 -3.33 12.66 6.21
C SER A 53 -2.64 11.58 5.37
N LEU A 54 -2.71 10.34 5.84
CA LEU A 54 -2.13 9.19 5.14
C LEU A 54 -3.07 7.98 5.21
N MET A 55 -3.05 7.20 4.14
CA MET A 55 -3.56 5.84 4.13
C MET A 55 -2.39 4.86 4.18
N ALA A 56 -2.52 3.83 5.00
CA ALA A 56 -1.58 2.71 5.03
C ALA A 56 -2.35 1.39 5.08
N TYR A 57 -1.66 0.28 5.33
CA TYR A 57 -2.26 -1.04 5.48
C TYR A 57 -1.82 -1.64 6.81
N VAL A 58 -2.59 -2.59 7.33
CA VAL A 58 -2.12 -3.47 8.41
C VAL A 58 -1.44 -4.67 7.76
N SER A 59 -0.17 -4.89 8.08
CA SER A 59 0.65 -5.90 7.43
C SER A 59 0.12 -7.31 7.64
N PHE A 60 0.22 -8.14 6.60
CA PHE A 60 -0.18 -9.53 6.62
C PHE A 60 0.96 -10.49 6.25
N ARG A 61 1.06 -11.63 6.94
CA ARG A 61 2.06 -12.68 6.70
C ARG A 61 3.51 -12.17 6.77
N SER A 62 4.18 -12.10 5.62
CA SER A 62 5.57 -11.71 5.46
C SER A 62 5.72 -10.32 4.84
N GLU A 63 4.62 -9.56 4.74
CA GLU A 63 4.69 -8.16 4.34
C GLU A 63 5.59 -7.34 5.26
N LEU A 64 5.98 -6.18 4.74
CA LEU A 64 6.57 -5.12 5.54
C LEU A 64 5.59 -4.69 6.61
N ASP A 65 6.05 -4.73 7.86
CA ASP A 65 5.29 -4.37 9.05
C ASP A 65 5.22 -2.85 9.20
N THR A 66 4.02 -2.30 9.04
CA THR A 66 3.72 -0.87 9.09
C THR A 66 3.37 -0.38 10.50
N SER A 67 3.41 -1.24 11.52
CA SER A 67 2.95 -0.92 12.87
C SER A 67 3.69 0.27 13.49
N ALA A 68 4.99 0.39 13.22
CA ALA A 68 5.79 1.53 13.67
C ALA A 68 5.35 2.84 13.00
N LEU A 69 5.08 2.83 11.69
CA LEU A 69 4.57 3.99 10.95
C LEU A 69 3.19 4.43 11.46
N LEU A 70 2.26 3.48 11.64
CA LEU A 70 0.92 3.75 12.16
C LEU A 70 0.97 4.37 13.57
N THR A 71 1.76 3.76 14.45
CA THR A 71 1.92 4.22 15.84
C THR A 71 2.51 5.63 15.89
N GLN A 72 3.52 5.92 15.05
CA GLN A 72 4.12 7.25 14.97
C GLN A 72 3.14 8.28 14.40
N ALA A 73 2.37 7.92 13.36
CA ALA A 73 1.38 8.81 12.76
C ALA A 73 0.27 9.20 13.74
N TRP A 74 -0.25 8.27 14.53
CA TRP A 74 -1.23 8.57 15.59
C TRP A 74 -0.64 9.44 16.69
N LYS A 75 0.60 9.17 17.12
CA LYS A 75 1.31 9.99 18.10
C LYS A 75 1.50 11.43 17.62
N ASP A 76 1.78 11.61 16.34
CA ASP A 76 1.91 12.90 15.68
C ASP A 76 0.55 13.52 15.28
N GLN A 77 -0.56 12.93 15.74
CA GLN A 77 -1.93 13.40 15.49
C GLN A 77 -2.29 13.53 14.00
N ARG A 78 -1.65 12.73 13.13
CA ARG A 78 -1.99 12.65 11.70
C ARG A 78 -3.30 11.89 11.51
N ARG A 79 -4.08 12.26 10.49
CA ARG A 79 -5.28 11.51 10.10
C ARG A 79 -4.85 10.23 9.38
N VAL A 80 -4.98 9.09 10.08
CA VAL A 80 -4.64 7.78 9.53
C VAL A 80 -5.91 7.11 8.99
N LEU A 81 -5.78 6.59 7.76
CA LEU A 81 -6.80 5.83 7.08
C LEU A 81 -6.32 4.39 6.84
N LEU A 82 -7.20 3.42 7.02
CA LEU A 82 -6.93 2.01 6.77
C LEU A 82 -8.02 1.39 5.88
N PRO A 83 -7.64 0.54 4.91
CA PRO A 83 -8.61 -0.15 4.06
C PRO A 83 -9.26 -1.31 4.81
N ARG A 84 -10.52 -1.57 4.49
CA ARG A 84 -11.24 -2.80 4.81
C ARG A 84 -11.69 -3.45 3.51
N VAL A 85 -11.40 -4.73 3.31
CA VAL A 85 -11.84 -5.44 2.11
C VAL A 85 -13.34 -5.69 2.20
N ILE A 86 -14.07 -5.46 1.11
CA ILE A 86 -15.47 -5.83 0.96
C ILE A 86 -15.52 -7.14 0.15
N PRO A 87 -15.69 -8.32 0.80
CA PRO A 87 -15.52 -9.59 0.11
C PRO A 87 -16.51 -9.81 -1.05
N ALA A 88 -17.72 -9.25 -0.92
CA ALA A 88 -18.79 -9.41 -1.91
C ALA A 88 -18.47 -8.75 -3.26
N SER A 89 -17.80 -7.59 -3.24
CA SER A 89 -17.49 -6.82 -4.45
C SER A 89 -16.01 -6.90 -4.85
N GLY A 90 -15.15 -7.33 -3.93
CA GLY A 90 -13.70 -7.20 -4.10
C GLY A 90 -13.24 -5.73 -4.12
N ALA A 91 -14.05 -4.80 -3.62
CA ALA A 91 -13.65 -3.41 -3.40
C ALA A 91 -13.00 -3.25 -2.01
N MET A 92 -12.47 -2.05 -1.74
CA MET A 92 -12.05 -1.65 -0.39
C MET A 92 -12.84 -0.41 0.02
N SER A 93 -13.38 -0.41 1.24
CA SER A 93 -13.78 0.83 1.92
C SER A 93 -12.59 1.35 2.73
N VAL A 94 -12.56 2.66 2.98
CA VAL A 94 -11.45 3.33 3.67
C VAL A 94 -11.99 4.05 4.89
N HIS A 95 -11.42 3.74 6.05
CA HIS A 95 -11.93 4.19 7.35
C HIS A 95 -10.85 4.97 8.09
N ARG A 96 -11.26 6.01 8.81
CA ARG A 96 -10.37 6.66 9.78
C ARG A 96 -10.16 5.74 10.97
N VAL A 97 -8.91 5.64 11.41
CA VAL A 97 -8.52 4.88 12.61
C VAL A 97 -7.55 5.73 13.43
N SER A 98 -7.73 5.76 14.74
CA SER A 98 -6.92 6.58 15.67
C SER A 98 -6.08 5.76 16.64
N ALA A 99 -6.36 4.46 16.79
CA ALA A 99 -5.60 3.57 17.67
C ALA A 99 -5.75 2.09 17.29
N TRP A 100 -4.84 1.25 17.79
CA TRP A 100 -4.90 -0.20 17.66
C TRP A 100 -6.19 -0.82 18.22
N SER A 101 -6.78 -0.23 19.25
CA SER A 101 -8.04 -0.70 19.87
C SER A 101 -9.26 -0.56 18.98
N GLU A 102 -9.16 0.19 17.87
CA GLU A 102 -10.23 0.37 16.89
C GLU A 102 -10.14 -0.66 15.75
N LEU A 103 -9.30 -1.68 15.88
CA LEU A 103 -9.14 -2.75 14.91
C LEU A 103 -9.62 -4.11 15.46
N GLU A 104 -10.22 -4.91 14.60
CA GLU A 104 -10.67 -6.28 14.87
C GLU A 104 -10.09 -7.28 13.86
N PRO A 105 -9.94 -8.57 14.18
CA PRO A 105 -9.60 -9.57 13.18
C PRO A 105 -10.63 -9.57 12.03
N GLY A 106 -10.15 -9.32 10.81
CA GLY A 106 -10.94 -9.20 9.59
C GLY A 106 -10.61 -10.25 8.53
N ALA A 107 -10.82 -9.89 7.25
CA ALA A 107 -10.59 -10.80 6.14
C ALA A 107 -9.14 -11.33 6.10
N TYR A 108 -8.99 -12.63 5.80
CA TYR A 108 -7.70 -13.31 5.73
C TYR A 108 -6.87 -13.31 7.03
N GLY A 109 -7.44 -12.90 8.17
CA GLY A 109 -6.73 -12.78 9.46
C GLY A 109 -5.96 -11.47 9.63
N ILE A 110 -6.22 -10.47 8.80
CA ILE A 110 -5.67 -9.11 8.90
C ILE A 110 -6.54 -8.32 9.88
N HIS A 111 -5.94 -7.52 10.77
CA HIS A 111 -6.75 -6.61 11.58
C HIS A 111 -7.32 -5.49 10.69
N GLU A 112 -8.64 -5.36 10.67
CA GLU A 112 -9.38 -4.38 9.88
C GLU A 112 -10.09 -3.38 10.81
N PRO A 113 -10.38 -2.15 10.36
CA PRO A 113 -11.13 -1.16 11.13
C PRO A 113 -12.48 -1.70 11.59
N ILE A 114 -12.81 -1.53 12.88
CA ILE A 114 -14.13 -1.88 13.43
C ILE A 114 -15.20 -0.99 12.78
N VAL A 115 -16.18 -1.60 12.11
CA VAL A 115 -17.26 -0.86 11.43
C VAL A 115 -18.57 -0.83 12.21
N SER A 116 -18.67 -1.56 13.33
CA SER A 116 -19.85 -1.61 14.20
C SER A 116 -19.66 -0.68 15.42
N GLY A 117 -20.20 0.53 15.35
CA GLY A 117 -20.18 1.48 16.48
C GLY A 117 -20.44 2.92 16.06
N LYS A 118 -20.65 3.82 17.02
CA LYS A 118 -20.82 5.27 16.75
C LYS A 118 -19.54 5.95 16.22
N ASP A 119 -18.40 5.27 16.34
CA ASP A 119 -17.07 5.80 16.03
C ASP A 119 -16.53 5.32 14.67
N SER A 120 -17.26 4.45 13.94
CA SER A 120 -16.87 4.09 12.58
C SER A 120 -17.16 5.25 11.63
N GLN A 121 -16.10 5.94 11.21
CA GLN A 121 -16.18 7.00 10.22
C GLN A 121 -15.52 6.52 8.92
N GLU A 122 -16.37 6.02 8.02
CA GLU A 122 -16.01 5.92 6.60
C GLU A 122 -15.65 7.33 6.11
N ILE A 123 -14.63 7.44 5.26
CA ILE A 123 -14.26 8.76 4.75
C ILE A 123 -15.43 9.35 3.96
N GLU A 124 -15.73 10.62 4.21
CA GLU A 124 -16.56 11.37 3.28
C GLU A 124 -15.89 11.39 1.91
N VAL A 125 -16.69 11.13 0.88
CA VAL A 125 -16.30 11.01 -0.54
C VAL A 125 -15.33 12.12 -0.99
N VAL A 126 -15.40 13.32 -0.41
CA VAL A 126 -14.62 14.48 -0.87
C VAL A 126 -13.19 14.54 -0.29
N THR A 127 -12.84 13.73 0.71
CA THR A 127 -11.55 13.91 1.43
C THR A 127 -10.59 12.73 1.25
N LEU A 128 -9.89 12.72 0.12
CA LEU A 128 -8.78 11.80 -0.11
C LEU A 128 -7.61 12.07 0.85
N PRO A 129 -6.82 11.03 1.22
CA PRO A 129 -5.56 11.25 1.93
C PRO A 129 -4.57 11.99 1.03
N GLU A 130 -3.57 12.62 1.63
CA GLU A 130 -2.46 13.21 0.86
C GLU A 130 -1.47 12.15 0.37
N VAL A 131 -1.38 11.02 1.07
CA VAL A 131 -0.47 9.91 0.75
C VAL A 131 -1.17 8.57 0.91
N VAL A 132 -0.85 7.63 0.02
CA VAL A 132 -1.24 6.22 0.13
C VAL A 132 0.01 5.35 0.14
N PHE A 133 0.25 4.65 1.24
CA PHE A 133 1.28 3.61 1.35
C PHE A 133 0.72 2.27 0.90
N VAL A 134 1.38 1.66 -0.08
CA VAL A 134 0.89 0.48 -0.80
C VAL A 134 1.84 -0.70 -0.62
N PRO A 135 1.33 -1.90 -0.25
CA PRO A 135 2.13 -3.12 -0.22
C PRO A 135 2.27 -3.74 -1.61
N GLY A 136 3.29 -4.57 -1.78
CA GLY A 136 3.54 -5.32 -3.00
C GLY A 136 4.42 -6.55 -2.77
N LEU A 137 4.55 -7.36 -3.82
CA LEU A 137 5.52 -8.46 -3.92
C LEU A 137 6.78 -8.01 -4.66
N ALA A 138 6.62 -7.17 -5.70
CA ALA A 138 7.74 -6.59 -6.43
C ALA A 138 7.46 -5.14 -6.80
N PHE A 139 8.53 -4.35 -6.90
CA PHE A 139 8.49 -2.97 -7.36
C PHE A 139 9.66 -2.70 -8.32
N ASP A 140 9.53 -1.70 -9.19
CA ASP A 140 10.64 -1.20 -10.00
C ASP A 140 10.77 0.33 -9.90
N LEU A 141 11.90 0.86 -10.37
CA LEU A 141 12.23 2.29 -10.29
C LEU A 141 11.43 3.17 -11.27
N GLN A 142 10.61 2.58 -12.14
CA GLN A 142 9.65 3.28 -13.00
C GLN A 142 8.27 3.39 -12.33
N GLY A 143 8.12 2.85 -11.12
CA GLY A 143 6.86 2.85 -10.37
C GLY A 143 6.00 1.61 -10.62
N GLY A 144 6.49 0.63 -11.39
CA GLY A 144 5.79 -0.63 -11.57
C GLY A 144 5.61 -1.36 -10.23
N ARG A 145 4.43 -1.95 -10.03
CA ARG A 145 4.08 -2.67 -8.79
C ARG A 145 3.41 -4.00 -9.11
N LEU A 146 3.90 -5.07 -8.50
CA LEU A 146 3.27 -6.39 -8.54
C LEU A 146 2.61 -6.70 -7.21
N GLY A 147 1.28 -6.65 -7.14
CA GLY A 147 0.51 -7.14 -5.99
C GLY A 147 0.20 -8.64 -6.05
N TYR A 148 -0.63 -9.12 -5.11
CA TYR A 148 -1.07 -10.52 -5.01
C TYR A 148 -2.07 -10.97 -6.10
N GLY A 149 -2.39 -10.12 -7.07
CA GLY A 149 -3.26 -10.45 -8.19
C GLY A 149 -4.76 -10.20 -7.97
N ARG A 150 -5.16 -9.62 -6.83
CA ARG A 150 -6.55 -9.23 -6.59
C ARG A 150 -6.92 -7.84 -7.14
N GLY A 151 -5.94 -6.99 -7.43
CA GLY A 151 -6.19 -5.66 -8.02
C GLY A 151 -6.88 -4.64 -7.11
N TYR A 152 -6.81 -4.82 -5.78
CA TYR A 152 -7.52 -3.96 -4.82
C TYR A 152 -7.09 -2.49 -4.92
N TYR A 153 -5.78 -2.22 -4.86
CA TYR A 153 -5.25 -0.85 -4.93
C TYR A 153 -5.41 -0.23 -6.31
N ASP A 154 -5.32 -1.04 -7.37
CA ASP A 154 -5.50 -0.56 -8.75
C ASP A 154 -6.96 -0.10 -8.96
N ARG A 155 -7.94 -0.86 -8.44
CA ARG A 155 -9.34 -0.43 -8.41
C ARG A 155 -9.58 0.79 -7.52
N LEU A 156 -9.00 0.83 -6.32
CA LEU A 156 -9.16 1.97 -5.41
C LEU A 156 -8.69 3.27 -6.07
N ARG A 157 -7.52 3.23 -6.73
CA ARG A 157 -7.01 4.39 -7.46
C ARG A 157 -7.94 4.78 -8.60
N ALA A 158 -8.38 3.82 -9.42
CA ALA A 158 -9.30 4.10 -10.51
C ALA A 158 -10.60 4.75 -10.02
N THR A 159 -11.14 4.34 -8.86
CA THR A 159 -12.29 5.00 -8.22
C THR A 159 -11.99 6.46 -7.88
N TRP A 160 -10.83 6.74 -7.30
CA TRP A 160 -10.42 8.09 -6.90
C TRP A 160 -9.99 9.00 -8.06
N GLU A 161 -9.88 8.47 -9.28
CA GLU A 161 -9.63 9.22 -10.50
C GLU A 161 -10.93 9.54 -11.28
N THR A 162 -12.10 9.14 -10.77
CA THR A 162 -13.40 9.46 -11.37
C THR A 162 -13.84 10.90 -11.10
N GLU A 163 -14.81 11.41 -11.88
CA GLU A 163 -15.40 12.76 -11.72
C GLU A 163 -15.92 13.04 -10.31
N GLU A 164 -16.39 12.01 -9.60
CA GLU A 164 -16.84 12.13 -8.20
C GLU A 164 -15.74 12.69 -7.27
N TYR A 165 -14.48 12.41 -7.59
CA TYR A 165 -13.30 12.82 -6.82
C TYR A 165 -12.46 13.89 -7.53
N ALA A 166 -12.88 14.38 -8.70
CA ALA A 166 -12.06 15.28 -9.53
C ALA A 166 -11.72 16.63 -8.86
N ALA A 167 -12.53 17.08 -7.92
CA ALA A 167 -12.27 18.30 -7.14
C ALA A 167 -11.23 18.09 -6.02
N ALA A 168 -10.95 16.84 -5.64
CA ALA A 168 -9.97 16.52 -4.60
C ALA A 168 -8.54 16.54 -5.17
N LYS A 169 -7.58 16.97 -4.34
CA LYS A 169 -6.17 16.85 -4.69
C LYS A 169 -5.78 15.37 -4.73
N PRO A 170 -5.14 14.87 -5.81
CA PRO A 170 -4.77 13.47 -5.90
C PRO A 170 -3.69 13.10 -4.87
N PRO A 171 -3.78 11.92 -4.22
CA PRO A 171 -2.76 11.44 -3.30
C PRO A 171 -1.44 11.13 -4.01
N VAL A 172 -0.35 11.18 -3.25
CA VAL A 172 0.93 10.56 -3.63
C VAL A 172 0.89 9.07 -3.29
N TRP A 173 1.09 8.21 -4.28
CA TRP A 173 1.11 6.76 -4.15
C TRP A 173 2.53 6.26 -3.90
N VAL A 174 2.78 5.66 -2.74
CA VAL A 174 4.11 5.28 -2.27
C VAL A 174 4.17 3.77 -2.01
N GLY A 175 5.06 3.08 -2.72
CA GLY A 175 5.36 1.68 -2.44
C GLY A 175 6.25 1.54 -1.21
N LEU A 176 5.81 0.80 -0.19
CA LEU A 176 6.68 0.37 0.91
C LEU A 176 7.22 -1.02 0.58
N ALA A 177 8.54 -1.16 0.58
CA ALA A 177 9.18 -2.39 0.14
C ALA A 177 10.46 -2.68 0.91
N TYR A 178 10.78 -3.96 1.08
CA TYR A 178 12.16 -4.36 1.33
C TYR A 178 12.97 -4.21 0.03
N GLY A 179 14.26 -3.89 0.12
CA GLY A 179 15.15 -3.74 -1.03
C GLY A 179 15.18 -4.98 -1.93
N MET A 180 15.05 -6.19 -1.35
CA MET A 180 14.98 -7.43 -2.13
C MET A 180 13.77 -7.52 -3.07
N GLN A 181 12.71 -6.75 -2.81
CA GLN A 181 11.51 -6.69 -3.64
C GLN A 181 11.70 -5.84 -4.90
N LEU A 182 12.78 -5.06 -4.97
CA LEU A 182 13.13 -4.32 -6.17
C LEU A 182 13.54 -5.29 -7.29
N VAL A 183 13.01 -5.03 -8.48
CA VAL A 183 13.33 -5.75 -9.71
C VAL A 183 13.69 -4.76 -10.80
N PRO A 184 14.45 -5.19 -11.84
CA PRO A 184 14.76 -4.31 -12.96
C PRO A 184 13.51 -3.77 -13.67
N LYS A 185 12.47 -4.60 -13.80
CA LYS A 185 11.20 -4.24 -14.44
C LYS A 185 10.07 -5.13 -13.96
N VAL A 186 8.97 -4.53 -13.52
CA VAL A 186 7.70 -5.20 -13.29
C VAL A 186 6.93 -5.23 -14.63
N PRO A 187 6.40 -6.39 -15.04
CA PRO A 187 5.49 -6.44 -16.19
C PRO A 187 4.17 -5.75 -15.82
N MET A 188 3.87 -4.63 -16.47
CA MET A 188 2.66 -3.82 -16.26
C MET A 188 1.66 -4.01 -17.40
N ASP A 189 0.38 -3.82 -17.09
CA ASP A 189 -0.77 -3.83 -17.98
C ASP A 189 -1.49 -2.47 -17.92
N GLU A 190 -2.41 -2.18 -18.84
CA GLU A 190 -3.08 -0.87 -18.98
C GLU A 190 -3.88 -0.46 -17.73
N HIS A 191 -4.31 -1.44 -16.93
CA HIS A 191 -5.09 -1.23 -15.71
C HIS A 191 -4.25 -1.20 -14.43
N ASP A 192 -2.94 -1.42 -14.51
CA ASP A 192 -2.08 -1.41 -13.32
C ASP A 192 -1.67 0.02 -12.95
N ALA A 193 -1.82 0.37 -11.68
CA ALA A 193 -1.43 1.69 -11.17
C ALA A 193 0.08 1.78 -10.87
N PHE A 194 0.71 2.86 -11.31
CA PHE A 194 2.12 3.18 -11.04
C PHE A 194 2.30 3.89 -9.70
N MET A 195 3.36 3.57 -8.96
CA MET A 195 3.77 4.31 -7.77
C MET A 195 4.52 5.58 -8.16
N ASP A 196 4.34 6.64 -7.38
CA ASP A 196 5.06 7.90 -7.52
C ASP A 196 6.44 7.85 -6.86
N MET A 197 6.56 7.01 -5.83
CA MET A 197 7.73 6.89 -4.98
C MET A 197 7.84 5.49 -4.39
N LEU A 198 9.05 5.07 -4.05
CA LEU A 198 9.33 3.89 -3.25
C LEU A 198 10.11 4.29 -2.00
N ILE A 199 9.81 3.63 -0.88
CA ILE A 199 10.60 3.74 0.35
C ILE A 199 11.04 2.33 0.75
N THR A 200 12.35 2.18 0.92
CA THR A 200 13.01 0.94 1.35
C THR A 200 13.90 1.18 2.55
N GLU A 201 14.51 0.13 3.10
CA GLU A 201 15.53 0.25 4.15
C GLU A 201 16.77 1.04 3.71
N ASN A 202 16.96 1.22 2.40
CA ASN A 202 18.08 1.97 1.82
C ASN A 202 17.71 3.44 1.55
N GLY A 203 16.48 3.85 1.87
CA GLY A 203 16.00 5.22 1.71
C GLY A 203 14.87 5.37 0.69
N ILE A 204 14.70 6.61 0.23
CA ILE A 204 13.57 7.07 -0.58
C ILE A 204 14.00 7.23 -2.04
N VAL A 205 13.19 6.72 -2.96
CA VAL A 205 13.41 6.84 -4.40
C VAL A 205 12.17 7.41 -5.08
N HIS A 206 12.35 8.48 -5.85
CA HIS A 206 11.30 8.99 -6.73
C HIS A 206 11.23 8.15 -8.00
N CYS A 207 10.06 7.64 -8.33
CA CYS A 207 9.87 6.85 -9.53
C CYS A 207 9.97 7.75 -10.77
N ARG A 208 10.67 7.28 -11.79
CA ARG A 208 10.68 7.91 -13.10
C ARG A 208 9.38 7.53 -13.80
N LYS A 209 8.29 8.26 -13.53
CA LYS A 209 7.06 8.11 -14.32
C LYS A 209 7.44 8.27 -15.78
N GLY A 210 7.06 7.29 -16.61
CA GLY A 210 7.54 7.12 -17.98
C GLY A 210 7.91 8.41 -18.70
N GLU A 211 9.19 8.51 -19.08
CA GLU A 211 9.57 9.14 -20.34
C GLU A 211 9.00 8.33 -21.51
#